data_AF-A0AAW1IQI8-F1
#
_entry.id   AF-A0AAW1IQI8-F1
#
_cell.length_a   1.000
_cell.length_b   1.000
_cell.length_c   1.000
_cell.angle_alpha   90.00
_cell.angle_beta   90.00
_cell.angle_gamma   90.00
#
_symmetry.space_group_name_H-M   'P 1'
#
loop_
_entity.id
_entity.type
_entity.pdbx_description
1 polymer ?
#
loop_
_entity_poly.entity_id
_entity_poly.type
_entity_poly.pdbx_seq_one_letter_code
_entity_poly.pdbx_strand_id
1 'polypeptide(L)'
;MAQHTDCGHNSLLLNLADDILVLIGTSLSKRDICNLSICCKSLSTLPAFDKIWFRQCEELAVLSSADLVEWRKEVLSYKALCRFLTTVKPLLGIWVHQNPELGNVVYVMPGFASVVGCRVIPQTVGLSGVLWAPVFEVISDDNGAPVFILHGRDKDRDCIYPGTMKSIEKTCNVLLLEVEPNSERFVDQISDMVPFSKLSFNDRETLLETVTGGVCAQVPDSTCASLFPCPRDDEDRFRKDLAQLSARRAVLLKMHQLSQSGVGDDVTKMLFSLINSGDFLRAGDTVGLTLKASTTELSFHEAWPEMDDTTFALYKLPIQVPIVGQEYAGLWGGTFGNPTENKAGKAPFFVVLSYVQDSLLIATKILEGTDYVLYPNGSAMFIVNVSRPSTEPFPWNSGADSLPAGVTQAFTGEGIADGYGFRCTALMPGSLFVLQDDTLVFVWKGSRSVFTLQRLDLDELTRNGGRVPALPPVSNFSYLNRFFANVFA
;
A
#
# COMPACT_ATOMS: atom_id res chain seq x y z
N MET A 1 -50.14 -36.90 45.22
CA MET A 1 -49.83 -35.46 45.33
C MET A 1 -48.31 -35.33 45.30
N ALA A 2 -47.75 -35.25 44.10
CA ALA A 2 -46.35 -34.92 43.87
C ALA A 2 -46.34 -34.11 42.56
N GLN A 3 -46.18 -32.80 42.71
CA GLN A 3 -46.07 -31.87 41.60
C GLN A 3 -44.74 -32.15 40.88
N HIS A 4 -44.83 -32.52 39.61
CA HIS A 4 -43.72 -32.35 38.67
C HIS A 4 -43.49 -30.84 38.56
N THR A 5 -42.42 -30.36 39.18
CA THR A 5 -41.89 -29.01 38.95
C THR A 5 -41.31 -28.96 37.55
N ASP A 6 -42.04 -28.31 36.66
CA ASP A 6 -41.63 -27.93 35.32
C ASP A 6 -40.46 -26.93 35.44
N CYS A 7 -39.26 -27.35 35.06
CA CYS A 7 -38.13 -26.44 34.91
C CYS A 7 -38.38 -25.60 33.65
N GLY A 8 -38.94 -24.41 33.86
CA GLY A 8 -39.16 -23.40 32.83
C GLY A 8 -37.90 -23.15 32.00
N HIS A 9 -38.00 -23.49 30.73
CA HIS A 9 -36.99 -23.21 29.70
C HIS A 9 -37.00 -21.71 29.38
N ASN A 10 -36.40 -20.89 30.25
CA ASN A 10 -36.15 -19.48 29.93
C ASN A 10 -34.89 -19.36 29.05
N SER A 11 -35.01 -19.69 27.76
CA SER A 11 -33.97 -19.37 26.78
C SER A 11 -34.06 -17.89 26.38
N LEU A 12 -33.70 -17.00 27.30
CA LEU A 12 -33.76 -15.54 27.13
C LEU A 12 -33.07 -15.06 25.84
N LEU A 13 -31.96 -15.70 25.44
CA LEU A 13 -31.19 -15.32 24.24
C LEU A 13 -31.82 -15.82 22.93
N LEU A 14 -32.49 -16.98 22.95
CA LEU A 14 -33.05 -17.62 21.73
C LEU A 14 -34.42 -17.03 21.32
N ASN A 15 -35.06 -16.31 22.24
CA ASN A 15 -36.36 -15.65 22.06
C ASN A 15 -36.21 -14.13 21.87
N LEU A 16 -34.99 -13.61 21.67
CA LEU A 16 -34.78 -12.21 21.34
C LEU A 16 -35.30 -11.91 19.94
N ALA A 17 -35.85 -10.70 19.77
CA ALA A 17 -36.23 -10.21 18.46
C ALA A 17 -34.97 -9.91 17.61
N ASP A 18 -35.13 -9.97 16.28
CA ASP A 18 -34.03 -9.85 15.31
C ASP A 18 -33.25 -8.53 15.45
N ASP A 19 -33.92 -7.44 15.84
CA ASP A 19 -33.31 -6.13 16.08
C ASP A 19 -32.32 -6.14 17.26
N ILE A 20 -32.66 -6.83 18.35
CA ILE A 20 -31.76 -7.01 19.50
C ILE A 20 -30.60 -7.94 19.14
N LEU A 21 -30.87 -9.01 18.38
CA LEU A 21 -29.84 -9.92 17.88
C LEU A 21 -28.85 -9.19 16.96
N VAL A 22 -29.32 -8.29 16.11
CA VAL A 22 -28.46 -7.42 15.29
C VAL A 22 -27.62 -6.49 16.16
N LEU A 23 -28.21 -5.85 17.19
CA LEU A 23 -27.46 -4.96 18.09
C LEU A 23 -26.34 -5.70 18.85
N ILE A 24 -26.65 -6.90 19.35
CA ILE A 24 -25.64 -7.77 19.97
C ILE A 24 -24.58 -8.13 18.94
N GLY A 25 -24.99 -8.61 17.76
CA GLY A 25 -24.09 -8.99 16.67
C GLY A 25 -23.15 -7.89 16.23
N THR A 26 -23.61 -6.63 16.19
CA THR A 26 -22.78 -5.47 15.84
C THR A 26 -21.68 -5.18 16.86
N SER A 27 -21.78 -5.73 18.08
CA SER A 27 -20.80 -5.54 19.16
C SER A 27 -19.80 -6.70 19.28
N LEU A 28 -19.94 -7.74 18.44
CA LEU A 28 -19.13 -8.95 18.50
C LEU A 28 -18.04 -8.95 17.43
N SER A 29 -16.99 -9.73 17.67
CA SER A 29 -15.99 -9.96 16.63
C SER A 29 -16.56 -10.83 15.49
N LYS A 30 -16.01 -10.68 14.28
CA LYS A 30 -16.34 -11.53 13.11
C LYS A 30 -16.27 -13.02 13.41
N ARG A 31 -15.29 -13.43 14.23
CA ARG A 31 -15.11 -14.82 14.65
C ARG A 31 -16.24 -15.26 15.57
N ASP A 32 -16.61 -14.42 16.52
CA ASP A 32 -17.69 -14.73 17.47
C ASP A 32 -19.05 -14.78 16.78
N ILE A 33 -19.31 -13.91 15.79
CA ILE A 33 -20.51 -13.98 14.94
C ILE A 33 -20.61 -15.36 14.26
N CYS A 34 -19.50 -15.82 13.65
CA CYS A 34 -19.45 -17.14 13.02
C CYS A 34 -19.60 -18.28 14.05
N ASN A 35 -18.94 -18.17 15.21
CA ASN A 35 -19.04 -19.18 16.26
C ASN A 35 -20.45 -19.28 16.85
N LEU A 36 -21.14 -18.16 17.07
CA LEU A 36 -22.52 -18.16 17.55
C LEU A 36 -23.48 -18.78 16.52
N SER A 37 -23.19 -18.60 15.23
CA SER A 37 -24.02 -19.16 14.16
C SER A 37 -24.05 -20.70 14.13
N ILE A 38 -23.01 -21.35 14.66
CA ILE A 38 -22.95 -22.81 14.76
C ILE A 38 -23.51 -23.35 16.08
N CYS A 39 -23.79 -22.49 17.07
CA CYS A 39 -24.26 -22.92 18.38
C CYS A 39 -25.71 -23.43 18.36
N CYS A 40 -26.60 -22.82 17.55
CA CYS A 40 -28.00 -23.24 17.49
C CYS A 40 -28.74 -22.71 16.25
N LYS A 41 -29.93 -23.26 15.98
CA LYS A 41 -30.75 -22.89 14.82
C LYS A 41 -31.21 -21.43 14.84
N SER A 42 -31.58 -20.89 16.01
CA SER A 42 -32.05 -19.50 16.13
C SER A 42 -30.92 -18.50 15.81
N LEU A 43 -29.70 -18.76 16.28
CA LEU A 43 -28.54 -17.90 16.02
C LEU A 43 -27.85 -18.18 14.67
N SER A 44 -28.17 -19.27 13.99
CA SER A 44 -27.61 -19.59 12.67
C SER A 44 -27.95 -18.57 11.58
N THR A 45 -29.00 -17.75 11.80
CA THR A 45 -29.38 -16.66 10.90
C THR A 45 -28.56 -15.39 11.12
N LEU A 46 -27.81 -15.28 12.24
CA LEU A 46 -27.02 -14.08 12.56
C LEU A 46 -26.11 -13.63 11.40
N PRO A 47 -25.33 -14.50 10.74
CA PRO A 47 -24.48 -14.09 9.64
C PRO A 47 -25.23 -13.64 8.38
N ALA A 48 -26.56 -13.79 8.31
CA ALA A 48 -27.36 -13.33 7.18
C ALA A 48 -27.78 -11.85 7.30
N PHE A 49 -27.69 -11.25 8.49
CA PHE A 49 -28.06 -9.85 8.67
C PHE A 49 -26.98 -8.91 8.15
N ASP A 50 -27.26 -8.27 7.01
CA ASP A 50 -26.34 -7.33 6.35
C ASP A 50 -25.94 -6.14 7.25
N LYS A 51 -26.81 -5.70 8.18
CA LYS A 51 -26.51 -4.63 9.15
C LYS A 51 -25.32 -4.96 10.06
N ILE A 52 -25.18 -6.22 10.47
CA ILE A 52 -24.05 -6.66 11.31
C ILE A 52 -22.75 -6.49 10.51
N TRP A 53 -22.73 -6.99 9.27
CA TRP A 53 -21.54 -6.94 8.43
C TRP A 53 -21.21 -5.54 7.94
N PHE A 54 -22.21 -4.68 7.71
CA PHE A 54 -21.99 -3.26 7.46
C PHE A 54 -21.19 -2.62 8.59
N ARG A 55 -21.60 -2.83 9.85
CA ARG A 55 -20.87 -2.32 11.01
C ARG A 55 -19.45 -2.89 11.10
N GLN A 56 -19.30 -4.20 10.85
CA GLN A 56 -17.99 -4.86 10.83
C GLN A 56 -17.07 -4.33 9.71
N CYS A 57 -17.63 -3.77 8.63
CA CYS A 57 -16.87 -3.07 7.61
C CYS A 57 -16.46 -1.67 8.07
N GLU A 58 -17.35 -0.92 8.73
CA GLU A 58 -17.02 0.41 9.28
C GLU A 58 -15.87 0.33 10.29
N GLU A 59 -15.88 -0.68 11.16
CA GLU A 59 -14.83 -0.92 12.15
C GLU A 59 -13.46 -1.25 11.55
N LEU A 60 -13.41 -1.69 10.29
CA LEU A 60 -12.13 -1.87 9.61
C LEU A 60 -11.46 -0.54 9.28
N ALA A 61 -12.21 0.56 9.21
CA ALA A 61 -11.74 1.90 8.85
C ALA A 61 -10.91 1.92 7.54
N VAL A 62 -11.29 1.09 6.57
CA VAL A 62 -10.67 1.04 5.23
C VAL A 62 -11.39 1.96 4.24
N LEU A 63 -12.71 2.13 4.40
CA LEU A 63 -13.58 2.89 3.52
C LEU A 63 -14.53 3.75 4.34
N SER A 64 -14.99 4.85 3.75
CA SER A 64 -16.10 5.63 4.31
C SER A 64 -17.41 4.85 4.23
N SER A 65 -18.39 5.17 5.09
CA SER A 65 -19.72 4.55 5.04
C SER A 65 -20.42 4.75 3.69
N ALA A 66 -20.17 5.88 3.01
CA ALA A 66 -20.70 6.15 1.67
C ALA A 66 -20.08 5.23 0.61
N ASP A 67 -18.77 4.97 0.70
CA ASP A 67 -18.09 4.08 -0.25
C ASP A 67 -18.44 2.61 0.01
N LEU A 68 -18.69 2.22 1.25
CA LEU A 68 -19.20 0.88 1.59
C LEU A 68 -20.54 0.58 0.90
N VAL A 69 -21.43 1.56 0.79
CA VAL A 69 -22.70 1.42 0.09
C VAL A 69 -22.50 1.25 -1.42
N GLU A 70 -21.54 1.97 -2.00
CA GLU A 70 -21.21 1.82 -3.43
C GLU A 70 -20.55 0.48 -3.73
N TRP A 71 -19.54 0.07 -2.95
CA TRP A 71 -18.85 -1.20 -3.12
C TRP A 71 -19.76 -2.41 -2.87
N ARG A 72 -20.77 -2.26 -2.01
CA ARG A 72 -21.77 -3.31 -1.77
C ARG A 72 -22.53 -3.70 -3.04
N LYS A 73 -22.68 -2.80 -4.02
CA LYS A 73 -23.38 -3.09 -5.29
C LYS A 73 -22.60 -4.07 -6.17
N GLU A 74 -21.29 -4.18 -5.95
CA GLU A 74 -20.38 -5.03 -6.73
C GLU A 74 -20.25 -6.46 -6.21
N VAL A 75 -20.78 -6.73 -5.02
CA VAL A 75 -20.67 -8.04 -4.35
C VAL A 75 -22.02 -8.51 -3.82
N LEU A 76 -22.13 -9.80 -3.49
CA LEU A 76 -23.42 -10.41 -3.12
C LEU A 76 -23.99 -9.92 -1.78
N SER A 77 -23.13 -9.55 -0.82
CA SER A 77 -23.53 -9.17 0.55
C SER A 77 -22.50 -8.29 1.24
N TYR A 78 -22.88 -7.63 2.34
CA TYR A 78 -21.88 -6.96 3.20
C TYR A 78 -20.92 -7.96 3.83
N LYS A 79 -21.34 -9.23 4.03
CA LYS A 79 -20.46 -10.31 4.46
C LYS A 79 -19.34 -10.58 3.45
N ALA A 80 -19.68 -10.64 2.16
CA ALA A 80 -18.70 -10.79 1.08
C ALA A 80 -17.74 -9.59 1.06
N LEU A 81 -18.27 -8.36 1.13
CA LEU A 81 -17.44 -7.15 1.22
C LEU A 81 -16.51 -7.19 2.44
N CYS A 82 -17.04 -7.58 3.60
CA CYS A 82 -16.29 -7.66 4.84
C CYS A 82 -15.17 -8.70 4.76
N ARG A 83 -15.42 -9.85 4.12
CA ARG A 83 -14.41 -10.86 3.83
C ARG A 83 -13.28 -10.27 2.99
N PHE A 84 -13.63 -9.58 1.90
CA PHE A 84 -12.63 -8.95 1.03
C PHE A 84 -11.79 -7.92 1.80
N LEU A 85 -12.43 -6.93 2.43
CA LEU A 85 -11.76 -5.86 3.17
C LEU A 85 -10.88 -6.41 4.30
N THR A 86 -11.33 -7.43 5.02
CA THR A 86 -10.52 -8.08 6.07
C THR A 86 -9.27 -8.74 5.49
N THR A 87 -9.40 -9.31 4.30
CA THR A 87 -8.31 -10.02 3.61
C THR A 87 -7.26 -9.04 3.10
N VAL A 88 -7.68 -7.93 2.48
CA VAL A 88 -6.77 -6.97 1.84
C VAL A 88 -6.29 -5.84 2.76
N LYS A 89 -6.91 -5.62 3.93
CA LYS A 89 -6.48 -4.58 4.90
C LYS A 89 -4.97 -4.60 5.21
N PRO A 90 -4.32 -5.76 5.42
CA PRO A 90 -2.87 -5.81 5.66
C PRO A 90 -2.03 -5.28 4.50
N LEU A 91 -2.56 -5.26 3.27
CA LEU A 91 -1.85 -4.74 2.10
C LEU A 91 -1.79 -3.21 2.06
N LEU A 92 -2.69 -2.51 2.76
CA LEU A 92 -2.76 -1.06 2.70
C LEU A 92 -1.53 -0.39 3.34
N GLY A 93 -1.16 0.76 2.76
CA GLY A 93 -0.06 1.59 3.23
C GLY A 93 1.08 1.72 2.23
N ILE A 94 2.24 2.16 2.73
CA ILE A 94 3.42 2.39 1.91
C ILE A 94 4.29 1.14 1.86
N TRP A 95 4.69 0.80 0.65
CA TRP A 95 5.65 -0.25 0.34
C TRP A 95 6.83 0.35 -0.41
N VAL A 96 8.01 -0.16 -0.13
CA VAL A 96 9.26 0.31 -0.72
C VAL A 96 10.01 -0.86 -1.34
N HIS A 97 10.78 -0.57 -2.38
CA HIS A 97 11.70 -1.53 -2.97
C HIS A 97 13.14 -1.27 -2.49
N GLN A 98 13.97 -2.30 -2.61
CA GLN A 98 15.32 -2.39 -2.07
C GLN A 98 16.25 -1.24 -2.44
N ASN A 99 16.28 -0.84 -3.71
CA ASN A 99 17.14 0.24 -4.16
C ASN A 99 16.60 1.59 -3.64
N PRO A 100 17.39 2.39 -2.92
CA PRO A 100 16.96 3.68 -2.40
C PRO A 100 16.97 4.80 -3.47
N GLU A 101 16.78 4.45 -4.75
CA GLU A 101 16.80 5.37 -5.89
C GLU A 101 15.40 5.98 -6.16
N LEU A 102 15.24 6.85 -7.17
CA LEU A 102 13.95 7.51 -7.49
C LEU A 102 12.86 6.50 -7.85
N GLY A 103 11.62 6.78 -7.42
CA GLY A 103 10.44 6.03 -7.83
C GLY A 103 10.22 4.69 -7.14
N ASN A 104 10.87 4.42 -6.00
CA ASN A 104 10.78 3.13 -5.28
C ASN A 104 9.61 3.01 -4.29
N VAL A 105 8.75 4.01 -4.22
CA VAL A 105 7.59 4.02 -3.31
C VAL A 105 6.35 3.51 -4.05
N VAL A 106 5.77 2.43 -3.56
CA VAL A 106 4.47 1.90 -3.99
C VAL A 106 3.46 2.13 -2.87
N TYR A 107 2.47 2.96 -3.13
CA TYR A 107 1.39 3.22 -2.20
C TYR A 107 0.18 2.36 -2.55
N VAL A 108 -0.28 1.56 -1.57
CA VAL A 108 -1.38 0.62 -1.74
C VAL A 108 -2.62 1.19 -1.06
N MET A 109 -3.65 1.47 -1.87
CA MET A 109 -4.84 2.20 -1.44
C MET A 109 -6.13 1.64 -2.05
N PRO A 110 -7.31 1.95 -1.48
CA PRO A 110 -8.59 1.49 -2.03
C PRO A 110 -8.91 2.13 -3.39
N GLY A 111 -9.24 1.28 -4.37
CA GLY A 111 -9.76 1.65 -5.70
C GLY A 111 -11.30 1.67 -5.71
N PHE A 112 -11.91 0.83 -6.56
CA PHE A 112 -13.34 0.55 -6.55
C PHE A 112 -13.59 -0.96 -6.58
N ALA A 113 -14.15 -1.50 -5.49
CA ALA A 113 -14.21 -2.94 -5.23
C ALA A 113 -12.85 -3.64 -5.40
N SER A 114 -11.76 -2.91 -5.19
CA SER A 114 -10.38 -3.34 -5.39
C SER A 114 -9.41 -2.57 -4.50
N VAL A 115 -8.21 -3.11 -4.32
CA VAL A 115 -7.06 -2.41 -3.74
C VAL A 115 -5.98 -2.32 -4.80
N VAL A 116 -5.42 -1.14 -5.00
CA VAL A 116 -4.47 -0.84 -6.09
C VAL A 116 -3.13 -0.45 -5.48
N GLY A 117 -2.05 -1.07 -5.95
CA GLY A 117 -0.69 -0.61 -5.69
C GLY A 117 -0.27 0.39 -6.77
N CYS A 118 -0.04 1.63 -6.37
CA CYS A 118 0.38 2.73 -7.24
C CYS A 118 1.81 3.13 -6.91
N ARG A 119 2.71 3.07 -7.90
CA ARG A 119 4.05 3.63 -7.78
C ARG A 119 3.94 5.15 -7.83
N VAL A 120 4.35 5.80 -6.75
CA VAL A 120 4.28 7.26 -6.63
C VAL A 120 5.53 7.88 -7.26
N ILE A 121 5.30 8.78 -8.21
CA ILE A 121 6.33 9.44 -9.00
C ILE A 121 6.26 10.94 -8.65
N PRO A 122 7.22 11.43 -7.88
CA PRO A 122 7.26 12.83 -7.48
C PRO A 122 7.59 13.70 -8.70
N GLN A 123 7.15 14.96 -8.68
CA GLN A 123 7.31 15.91 -9.79
C GLN A 123 7.88 17.22 -9.27
N THR A 124 8.60 17.96 -10.10
CA THR A 124 9.15 19.29 -9.77
C THR A 124 8.08 20.39 -9.59
N VAL A 125 6.79 20.06 -9.75
CA VAL A 125 5.68 21.03 -9.82
C VAL A 125 5.07 21.36 -8.44
N GLY A 126 5.57 20.76 -7.36
CA GLY A 126 5.14 21.00 -5.97
C GLY A 126 4.13 19.95 -5.46
N LEU A 127 3.49 20.22 -4.32
CA LEU A 127 2.60 19.27 -3.61
C LEU A 127 1.14 19.29 -4.11
N SER A 128 0.85 19.80 -5.30
CA SER A 128 -0.51 19.90 -5.85
C SER A 128 -0.99 18.66 -6.61
N GLY A 129 -0.10 17.69 -6.84
CA GLY A 129 -0.42 16.42 -7.47
C GLY A 129 0.84 15.60 -7.75
N VAL A 130 0.74 14.27 -7.66
CA VAL A 130 1.83 13.35 -8.02
C VAL A 130 1.55 12.70 -9.37
N LEU A 131 2.60 12.29 -10.08
CA LEU A 131 2.40 11.27 -11.11
C LEU A 131 2.38 9.90 -10.44
N TRP A 132 1.71 8.93 -11.05
CA TRP A 132 1.74 7.57 -10.56
C TRP A 132 1.57 6.54 -11.67
N ALA A 133 2.16 5.36 -11.47
CA ALA A 133 2.04 4.22 -12.38
C ALA A 133 1.42 3.02 -11.64
N PRO A 134 0.51 2.25 -12.26
CA PRO A 134 -0.05 1.07 -11.61
C PRO A 134 0.98 -0.07 -11.54
N VAL A 135 1.03 -0.75 -10.39
CA VAL A 135 1.92 -1.89 -10.12
C VAL A 135 1.10 -3.17 -10.11
N PHE A 136 0.09 -3.24 -9.25
CA PHE A 136 -0.83 -4.38 -9.16
C PHE A 136 -2.21 -3.92 -8.69
N GLU A 137 -3.20 -4.79 -8.87
CA GLU A 137 -4.55 -4.61 -8.38
C GLU A 137 -5.08 -5.94 -7.83
N VAL A 138 -5.72 -5.87 -6.67
CA VAL A 138 -6.45 -7.00 -6.07
C VAL A 138 -7.92 -6.66 -6.11
N ILE A 139 -8.70 -7.38 -6.92
CA ILE A 139 -10.12 -7.13 -7.16
C ILE A 139 -10.95 -8.11 -6.33
N SER A 140 -12.05 -7.64 -5.77
CA SER A 140 -13.03 -8.54 -5.16
C SER A 140 -13.85 -9.24 -6.25
N ASP A 141 -13.95 -10.56 -6.21
CA ASP A 141 -15.05 -11.26 -6.89
C ASP A 141 -16.39 -11.00 -6.16
N ASP A 142 -17.48 -11.56 -6.70
CA ASP A 142 -18.83 -11.33 -6.15
C ASP A 142 -19.01 -11.95 -4.74
N ASN A 143 -18.18 -12.93 -4.37
CA ASN A 143 -18.18 -13.61 -3.07
C ASN A 143 -17.22 -12.97 -2.05
N GLY A 144 -16.46 -11.94 -2.45
CA GLY A 144 -15.45 -11.32 -1.60
C GLY A 144 -14.10 -12.04 -1.58
N ALA A 145 -13.84 -12.93 -2.54
CA ALA A 145 -12.53 -13.54 -2.74
C ALA A 145 -11.61 -12.59 -3.54
N PRO A 146 -10.32 -12.48 -3.15
CA PRO A 146 -9.37 -11.63 -3.86
C PRO A 146 -8.92 -12.27 -5.17
N VAL A 147 -8.88 -11.46 -6.22
CA VAL A 147 -8.38 -11.79 -7.56
C VAL A 147 -7.17 -10.91 -7.85
N PHE A 148 -6.00 -11.51 -8.07
CA PHE A 148 -4.76 -10.77 -8.30
C PHE A 148 -4.51 -10.49 -9.78
N ILE A 149 -4.16 -9.24 -10.06
CA ILE A 149 -3.75 -8.78 -11.38
C ILE A 149 -2.47 -7.95 -11.21
N LEU A 150 -1.42 -8.34 -11.91
CA LEU A 150 -0.24 -7.51 -12.05
C LEU A 150 -0.45 -6.57 -13.25
N HIS A 151 -0.14 -5.28 -13.07
CA HIS A 151 -0.09 -4.32 -14.16
C HIS A 151 1.30 -4.30 -14.75
N GLY A 152 1.40 -4.07 -16.07
CA GLY A 152 2.68 -3.87 -16.71
C GLY A 152 2.53 -3.34 -18.12
N ARG A 153 3.64 -3.31 -18.85
CA ARG A 153 3.69 -2.79 -20.22
C ARG A 153 4.47 -3.73 -21.12
N ASP A 154 3.92 -4.02 -22.30
CA ASP A 154 4.56 -4.78 -23.37
C ASP A 154 4.48 -4.00 -24.68
N LYS A 155 5.61 -3.79 -25.35
CA LYS A 155 5.73 -3.07 -26.65
C LYS A 155 4.89 -1.79 -26.69
N ASP A 156 5.09 -0.92 -25.71
CA ASP A 156 4.40 0.36 -25.56
C ASP A 156 2.89 0.32 -25.30
N ARG A 157 2.35 -0.83 -24.93
CA ARG A 157 0.95 -0.98 -24.55
C ARG A 157 0.83 -1.46 -23.12
N ASP A 158 -0.06 -0.82 -22.37
CA ASP A 158 -0.43 -1.26 -21.03
C ASP A 158 -1.12 -2.63 -21.14
N CYS A 159 -0.69 -3.56 -20.31
CA CYS A 159 -1.16 -4.94 -20.28
C CYS A 159 -1.43 -5.36 -18.84
N ILE A 160 -2.27 -6.38 -18.70
CA ILE A 160 -2.52 -7.03 -17.42
C ILE A 160 -1.99 -8.45 -17.46
N TYR A 161 -1.56 -8.93 -16.30
CA TYR A 161 -1.02 -10.26 -16.11
C TYR A 161 -1.80 -10.90 -14.98
N PRO A 162 -2.87 -11.66 -15.31
CA PRO A 162 -3.65 -12.37 -14.31
C PRO A 162 -2.78 -13.35 -13.52
N GLY A 163 -2.94 -13.36 -12.20
CA GLY A 163 -2.23 -14.30 -11.34
C GLY A 163 -3.12 -14.82 -10.21
N THR A 164 -2.51 -15.59 -9.32
CA THR A 164 -3.14 -16.08 -8.10
C THR A 164 -2.60 -15.32 -6.89
N MET A 165 -3.30 -15.46 -5.76
CA MET A 165 -2.88 -14.87 -4.51
C MET A 165 -2.86 -15.95 -3.43
N LYS A 166 -1.72 -16.11 -2.76
CA LYS A 166 -1.65 -16.93 -1.54
C LYS A 166 -2.39 -16.23 -0.40
N SER A 167 -2.66 -16.96 0.69
CA SER A 167 -3.25 -16.35 1.89
C SER A 167 -2.41 -15.17 2.37
N ILE A 168 -3.08 -14.05 2.65
CA ILE A 168 -2.43 -12.82 3.14
C ILE A 168 -2.25 -12.94 4.65
N GLU A 169 -1.01 -12.87 5.11
CA GLU A 169 -0.74 -12.80 6.54
C GLU A 169 -1.16 -11.45 7.12
N LYS A 170 -1.78 -11.45 8.31
CA LYS A 170 -2.31 -10.22 8.93
C LYS A 170 -1.23 -9.18 9.24
N THR A 171 -0.01 -9.64 9.46
CA THR A 171 1.17 -8.86 9.81
C THR A 171 2.14 -8.74 8.64
N CYS A 172 1.68 -9.01 7.41
CA CYS A 172 2.57 -9.06 6.25
C CYS A 172 3.36 -7.76 6.11
N ASN A 173 4.67 -7.92 5.95
CA ASN A 173 5.61 -6.83 5.73
C ASN A 173 6.50 -7.07 4.50
N VAL A 174 6.28 -8.15 3.76
CA VAL A 174 6.91 -8.43 2.47
C VAL A 174 5.84 -8.91 1.47
N LEU A 175 5.79 -8.31 0.28
CA LEU A 175 5.03 -8.79 -0.88
C LEU A 175 6.00 -9.37 -1.90
N LEU A 176 5.88 -10.67 -2.16
CA LEU A 176 6.73 -11.42 -3.08
C LEU A 176 5.96 -11.71 -4.37
N LEU A 177 6.60 -11.43 -5.50
CA LEU A 177 6.15 -11.92 -6.80
C LEU A 177 6.84 -13.26 -7.08
N GLU A 178 6.08 -14.34 -7.06
CA GLU A 178 6.55 -15.71 -7.24
C GLU A 178 5.94 -16.34 -8.51
N VAL A 179 6.60 -17.37 -9.02
CA VAL A 179 6.00 -18.31 -9.98
C VAL A 179 5.80 -19.64 -9.28
N GLU A 180 4.58 -20.15 -9.33
CA GLU A 180 4.21 -21.41 -8.66
C GLU A 180 3.49 -22.35 -9.64
N PRO A 181 3.69 -23.67 -9.51
CA PRO A 181 2.90 -24.64 -10.27
C PRO A 181 1.45 -24.67 -9.78
N ASN A 182 0.49 -24.62 -10.71
CA ASN A 182 -0.97 -24.64 -10.46
C ASN A 182 -1.51 -26.05 -10.18
N SER A 183 -0.67 -27.00 -9.79
CA SER A 183 -1.06 -28.40 -9.57
C SER A 183 -1.82 -28.55 -8.24
N GLU A 184 -3.13 -28.82 -8.31
CA GLU A 184 -3.90 -29.40 -7.19
C GLU A 184 -3.67 -30.92 -7.05
N ARG A 185 -2.81 -31.54 -7.89
CA ARG A 185 -2.59 -32.98 -7.89
C ARG A 185 -1.50 -33.37 -6.90
N PHE A 186 -1.96 -33.89 -5.76
CA PHE A 186 -1.23 -34.65 -4.74
C PHE A 186 -0.17 -33.87 -3.95
N VAL A 187 -0.62 -33.41 -2.78
CA VAL A 187 0.18 -32.80 -1.68
C VAL A 187 1.30 -33.74 -1.18
N ASP A 188 1.25 -35.04 -1.48
CA ASP A 188 2.18 -36.04 -0.97
C ASP A 188 3.53 -36.14 -1.71
N GLN A 189 3.77 -35.37 -2.79
CA GLN A 189 5.02 -35.41 -3.56
C GLN A 189 5.73 -34.05 -3.75
N ILE A 190 5.24 -32.98 -3.13
CA ILE A 190 5.84 -31.62 -3.16
C ILE A 190 7.24 -31.60 -2.51
N SER A 191 7.55 -32.59 -1.67
CA SER A 191 8.80 -32.72 -0.90
C SER A 191 10.09 -32.69 -1.72
N ASP A 192 10.05 -33.11 -3.00
CA ASP A 192 11.26 -33.22 -3.83
C ASP A 192 11.45 -32.02 -4.79
N MET A 193 10.51 -31.07 -4.83
CA MET A 193 10.60 -29.94 -5.76
C MET A 193 11.38 -28.76 -5.16
N VAL A 194 12.24 -28.16 -5.96
CA VAL A 194 12.93 -26.92 -5.58
C VAL A 194 11.92 -25.78 -5.65
N PRO A 195 11.66 -24.99 -4.60
CA PRO A 195 10.76 -23.85 -4.67
C PRO A 195 11.38 -22.69 -5.46
N PHE A 196 10.54 -21.84 -6.05
CA PHE A 196 10.96 -20.65 -6.80
C PHE A 196 11.97 -19.78 -6.04
N SER A 197 11.76 -19.60 -4.73
CA SER A 197 12.64 -18.80 -3.87
C SER A 197 14.05 -19.35 -3.71
N LYS A 198 14.32 -20.61 -4.07
CA LYS A 198 15.64 -21.24 -4.03
C LYS A 198 16.35 -21.26 -5.38
N LEU A 199 15.69 -20.83 -6.46
CA LEU A 199 16.32 -20.68 -7.76
C LEU A 199 17.32 -19.51 -7.75
N SER A 200 18.29 -19.52 -8.66
CA SER A 200 19.21 -18.39 -8.81
C SER A 200 18.45 -17.12 -9.21
N PHE A 201 19.02 -15.94 -8.98
CA PHE A 201 18.40 -14.69 -9.39
C PHE A 201 18.04 -14.67 -10.89
N ASN A 202 18.99 -15.05 -11.74
CA ASN A 202 18.82 -15.05 -13.19
C ASN A 202 17.74 -16.06 -13.64
N ASP A 203 17.66 -17.23 -12.99
CA ASP A 203 16.61 -18.22 -13.31
C ASP A 203 15.23 -17.71 -12.90
N ARG A 204 15.11 -17.05 -11.74
CA ARG A 204 13.86 -16.43 -11.27
C ARG A 204 13.39 -15.33 -12.21
N GLU A 205 14.31 -14.47 -12.63
CA GLU A 205 14.06 -13.40 -13.60
C GLU A 205 13.55 -13.96 -14.93
N THR A 206 14.31 -14.89 -15.52
CA THR A 206 13.97 -15.54 -16.80
C THR A 206 12.60 -16.22 -16.72
N LEU A 207 12.30 -16.89 -15.60
CA LEU A 207 11.03 -17.57 -15.37
C LEU A 207 9.88 -16.57 -15.26
N LEU A 208 10.04 -15.46 -14.53
CA LEU A 208 9.04 -14.40 -14.43
C LEU A 208 8.78 -13.75 -15.80
N GLU A 209 9.82 -13.44 -16.58
CA GLU A 209 9.67 -12.89 -17.93
C GLU A 209 8.93 -13.86 -18.86
N THR A 210 9.26 -15.15 -18.81
CA THR A 210 8.63 -16.17 -19.65
C THR A 210 7.16 -16.36 -19.29
N VAL A 211 6.83 -16.46 -17.99
CA VAL A 211 5.45 -16.63 -17.52
C VAL A 211 4.63 -15.38 -17.83
N THR A 212 5.15 -14.19 -17.55
CA THR A 212 4.44 -12.93 -17.87
C THR A 212 4.20 -12.79 -19.38
N GLY A 213 5.16 -13.18 -20.23
CA GLY A 213 4.96 -13.24 -21.68
C GLY A 213 3.84 -14.20 -22.11
N GLY A 214 3.67 -15.32 -21.40
CA GLY A 214 2.63 -16.32 -21.67
C GLY A 214 1.22 -15.96 -21.16
N VAL A 215 1.12 -15.16 -20.10
CA VAL A 215 -0.17 -14.75 -19.50
C VAL A 215 -0.58 -13.31 -19.82
N CYS A 216 0.21 -12.60 -20.62
CA CYS A 216 -0.06 -11.22 -21.02
C CYS A 216 -1.43 -11.12 -21.71
N ALA A 217 -2.33 -10.34 -21.12
CA ALA A 217 -3.61 -9.99 -21.72
C ALA A 217 -3.64 -8.49 -22.06
N GLN A 218 -3.81 -8.21 -23.35
CA GLN A 218 -4.02 -6.83 -23.81
C GLN A 218 -5.41 -6.37 -23.41
N VAL A 219 -5.45 -5.28 -22.66
CA VAL A 219 -6.71 -4.67 -22.21
C VAL A 219 -7.16 -3.63 -23.24
N PRO A 220 -8.47 -3.52 -23.53
CA PRO A 220 -8.99 -2.40 -24.31
C PRO A 220 -8.61 -1.05 -23.67
N ASP A 221 -8.37 -0.02 -24.48
CA ASP A 221 -7.99 1.31 -23.98
C ASP A 221 -8.98 1.88 -22.96
N SER A 222 -10.27 1.51 -23.07
CA SER A 222 -11.35 1.88 -22.14
C SER A 222 -11.16 1.36 -20.71
N THR A 223 -10.40 0.29 -20.52
CA THR A 223 -10.07 -0.30 -19.20
C THR A 223 -8.76 0.23 -18.61
N CYS A 224 -7.99 0.99 -19.37
CA CYS A 224 -6.71 1.57 -18.97
C CYS A 224 -6.81 3.03 -18.47
N ALA A 225 -7.97 3.67 -18.53
CA ALA A 225 -8.04 5.11 -18.26
C ALA A 225 -8.17 5.48 -16.76
N SER A 226 -8.99 4.75 -15.98
CA SER A 226 -9.27 5.10 -14.59
C SER A 226 -9.20 3.89 -13.65
N LEU A 227 -8.56 4.09 -12.49
CA LEU A 227 -8.51 3.14 -11.36
C LEU A 227 -9.23 3.69 -10.11
N PHE A 228 -9.58 4.97 -10.13
CA PHE A 228 -10.16 5.68 -8.99
C PHE A 228 -11.33 6.54 -9.45
N PRO A 229 -12.43 6.61 -8.70
CA PRO A 229 -13.48 7.56 -8.99
C PRO A 229 -12.98 8.99 -8.70
N CYS A 230 -13.52 9.99 -9.40
CA CYS A 230 -13.28 11.38 -9.05
C CYS A 230 -13.78 11.72 -7.63
N PRO A 231 -13.37 12.86 -7.05
CA PRO A 231 -13.98 13.37 -5.84
C PRO A 231 -15.51 13.53 -5.98
N ARG A 232 -16.23 13.40 -4.86
CA ARG A 232 -17.71 13.46 -4.82
C ARG A 232 -18.28 14.87 -5.02
N ASP A 233 -17.45 15.87 -5.31
CA ASP A 233 -17.87 17.26 -5.52
C ASP A 233 -18.76 17.43 -6.76
N ASP A 234 -18.61 16.53 -7.75
CA ASP A 234 -19.46 16.43 -8.95
C ASP A 234 -20.11 15.04 -8.98
N GLU A 235 -21.34 14.97 -8.46
CA GLU A 235 -22.13 13.72 -8.36
C GLU A 235 -22.38 13.07 -9.73
N ASP A 236 -22.59 13.86 -10.79
CA ASP A 236 -22.86 13.32 -12.12
C ASP A 236 -21.61 12.69 -12.73
N ARG A 237 -20.45 13.34 -12.55
CA ARG A 237 -19.15 12.77 -12.96
C ARG A 237 -18.80 11.54 -12.12
N PHE A 238 -18.98 11.61 -10.80
CA PHE A 238 -18.71 10.51 -9.88
C PHE A 238 -19.50 9.25 -10.27
N ARG A 239 -20.80 9.39 -10.55
CA ARG A 239 -21.64 8.25 -10.98
C ARG A 239 -21.21 7.65 -12.32
N LYS A 240 -20.78 8.48 -13.28
CA LYS A 240 -20.23 8.00 -14.55
C LYS A 240 -18.94 7.22 -14.33
N ASP A 241 -18.05 7.71 -13.47
CA ASP A 241 -16.80 7.03 -13.13
C ASP A 241 -17.09 5.69 -12.46
N LEU A 242 -18.03 5.61 -11.51
CA LEU A 242 -18.43 4.34 -10.89
C LEU A 242 -18.96 3.32 -11.91
N ALA A 243 -19.78 3.76 -12.86
CA ALA A 243 -20.29 2.87 -13.92
C ALA A 243 -19.15 2.34 -14.81
N GLN A 244 -18.16 3.18 -15.13
CA GLN A 244 -16.98 2.76 -15.89
C GLN A 244 -16.11 1.78 -15.10
N LEU A 245 -15.88 2.03 -13.81
CA LEU A 245 -15.09 1.17 -12.93
C LEU A 245 -15.78 -0.19 -12.72
N SER A 246 -17.10 -0.22 -12.59
CA SER A 246 -17.91 -1.44 -12.53
C SER A 246 -17.79 -2.26 -13.81
N ALA A 247 -17.95 -1.62 -14.98
CA ALA A 247 -17.77 -2.28 -16.28
C ALA A 247 -16.34 -2.83 -16.46
N ARG A 248 -15.33 -2.04 -16.07
CA ARG A 248 -13.93 -2.46 -16.08
C ARG A 248 -13.70 -3.69 -15.19
N ARG A 249 -14.21 -3.67 -13.96
CA ARG A 249 -14.11 -4.79 -13.01
C ARG A 249 -14.67 -6.08 -13.63
N ALA A 250 -15.84 -6.03 -14.24
CA ALA A 250 -16.46 -7.19 -14.88
C ALA A 250 -15.59 -7.78 -16.01
N VAL A 251 -14.98 -6.92 -16.84
CA VAL A 251 -14.05 -7.34 -17.91
C VAL A 251 -12.82 -8.03 -17.32
N LEU A 252 -12.22 -7.45 -16.27
CA LEU A 252 -11.03 -8.02 -15.65
C LEU A 252 -11.27 -9.35 -14.96
N LEU A 253 -12.39 -9.50 -14.25
CA LEU A 253 -12.80 -10.78 -13.69
C LEU A 253 -13.00 -11.83 -14.78
N LYS A 254 -13.58 -11.43 -15.93
CA LYS A 254 -13.75 -12.35 -17.06
C LYS A 254 -12.43 -12.75 -17.69
N MET A 255 -11.50 -11.81 -17.87
CA MET A 255 -10.16 -12.07 -18.38
C MET A 255 -9.38 -13.00 -17.46
N HIS A 256 -9.45 -12.78 -16.15
CA HIS A 256 -8.83 -13.65 -15.15
C HIS A 256 -9.38 -15.08 -15.23
N GLN A 257 -10.71 -15.25 -15.27
CA GLN A 257 -11.33 -16.57 -15.43
C GLN A 257 -10.89 -17.30 -16.70
N LEU A 258 -10.75 -16.59 -17.83
CA LEU A 258 -10.28 -17.18 -19.08
C LEU A 258 -8.80 -17.60 -18.98
N SER A 259 -7.95 -16.80 -18.34
CA SER A 259 -6.53 -17.11 -18.17
C SER A 259 -6.28 -18.37 -17.33
N GLN A 260 -7.12 -18.61 -16.31
CA GLN A 260 -7.06 -19.81 -15.46
C GLN A 260 -7.39 -21.10 -16.22
N SER A 261 -8.08 -21.00 -17.36
CA SER A 261 -8.58 -22.15 -18.12
C SER A 261 -7.68 -22.59 -19.28
N GLY A 262 -6.58 -21.88 -19.59
CA GLY A 262 -5.99 -21.98 -20.93
C GLY A 262 -4.48 -21.77 -21.12
N VAL A 263 -3.64 -21.77 -20.07
CA VAL A 263 -2.18 -21.62 -20.27
C VAL A 263 -1.46 -22.73 -19.53
N GLY A 264 -0.70 -23.56 -20.24
CA GLY A 264 -0.02 -24.67 -19.59
C GLY A 264 1.05 -25.34 -20.43
N ASP A 265 0.68 -25.94 -21.55
CA ASP A 265 1.55 -26.98 -22.10
C ASP A 265 2.78 -26.44 -22.85
N ASP A 266 2.63 -25.36 -23.64
CA ASP A 266 3.74 -24.80 -24.42
C ASP A 266 4.70 -23.94 -23.59
N VAL A 267 4.17 -23.13 -22.66
CA VAL A 267 4.99 -22.33 -21.73
C VAL A 267 5.81 -23.25 -20.83
N THR A 268 5.20 -24.31 -20.30
CA THR A 268 5.92 -25.27 -19.43
C THR A 268 7.03 -26.01 -20.20
N LYS A 269 6.79 -26.41 -21.46
CA LYS A 269 7.85 -27.00 -22.30
C LYS A 269 9.01 -26.03 -22.55
N MET A 270 8.73 -24.75 -22.78
CA MET A 270 9.77 -23.72 -22.93
C MET A 270 10.56 -23.56 -21.63
N LEU A 271 9.89 -23.51 -20.48
CA LEU A 271 10.53 -23.40 -19.17
C LEU A 271 11.44 -24.58 -18.84
N PHE A 272 11.02 -25.81 -19.17
CA PHE A 272 11.86 -27.00 -19.05
C PHE A 272 13.18 -26.90 -19.81
N SER A 273 13.19 -26.19 -20.94
CA SER A 273 14.40 -25.98 -21.74
C SER A 273 15.30 -24.85 -21.22
N LEU A 274 14.71 -23.86 -20.53
CA LEU A 274 15.40 -22.67 -20.06
C LEU A 274 16.01 -22.86 -18.66
N ILE A 275 15.36 -23.64 -17.80
CA ILE A 275 15.78 -23.85 -16.42
C ILE A 275 16.46 -25.23 -16.31
N ASN A 276 17.74 -25.25 -15.96
CA ASN A 276 18.55 -26.47 -15.80
C ASN A 276 18.14 -27.37 -14.61
N SER A 277 16.94 -27.18 -14.04
CA SER A 277 16.45 -27.91 -12.87
C SER A 277 15.15 -28.63 -13.22
N GLY A 278 15.27 -29.89 -13.65
CA GLY A 278 14.14 -30.82 -13.78
C GLY A 278 13.38 -31.09 -12.47
N ASP A 279 13.86 -30.54 -11.36
CA ASP A 279 13.25 -30.59 -10.03
C ASP A 279 12.27 -29.44 -9.77
N PHE A 280 12.26 -28.36 -10.56
CA PHE A 280 11.31 -27.23 -10.40
C PHE A 280 9.96 -27.48 -11.09
N LEU A 281 9.92 -28.27 -12.17
CA LEU A 281 8.70 -28.59 -12.92
C LEU A 281 8.63 -30.09 -13.20
N ARG A 282 7.43 -30.65 -13.21
CA ARG A 282 7.15 -32.01 -13.70
C ARG A 282 6.35 -31.98 -15.00
N ALA A 283 6.49 -33.04 -15.78
CA ALA A 283 5.83 -33.12 -17.08
C ALA A 283 4.30 -33.02 -16.90
N GLY A 284 3.68 -32.02 -17.52
CA GLY A 284 2.25 -31.74 -17.43
C GLY A 284 1.85 -30.75 -16.33
N ASP A 285 2.80 -30.19 -15.58
CA ASP A 285 2.53 -29.05 -14.70
C ASP A 285 2.14 -27.82 -15.53
N THR A 286 1.31 -26.96 -14.96
CA THR A 286 1.11 -25.59 -15.47
C THR A 286 1.60 -24.63 -14.41
N VAL A 287 2.23 -23.52 -14.80
CA VAL A 287 2.72 -22.51 -13.85
C VAL A 287 1.92 -21.23 -13.95
N GLY A 288 1.83 -20.51 -12.84
CA GLY A 288 1.13 -19.25 -12.75
C GLY A 288 1.91 -18.21 -11.95
N LEU A 289 1.68 -16.95 -12.30
CA LEU A 289 2.12 -15.81 -11.49
C LEU A 289 1.37 -15.82 -10.16
N THR A 290 2.08 -15.60 -9.05
CA THR A 290 1.50 -15.62 -7.71
C THR A 290 2.01 -14.44 -6.88
N LEU A 291 1.08 -13.70 -6.25
CA LEU A 291 1.42 -12.74 -5.21
C LEU A 291 1.33 -13.40 -3.84
N LYS A 292 2.42 -13.31 -3.07
CA LYS A 292 2.49 -13.81 -1.69
C LYS A 292 2.77 -12.68 -0.73
N ALA A 293 1.90 -12.51 0.25
CA ALA A 293 2.05 -11.51 1.31
C ALA A 293 2.43 -12.22 2.62
N SER A 294 3.70 -12.11 3.03
CA SER A 294 4.28 -12.83 4.17
C SER A 294 4.83 -11.89 5.23
N THR A 295 5.00 -12.43 6.44
CA THR A 295 5.68 -11.78 7.56
C THR A 295 7.10 -12.34 7.68
N THR A 296 8.08 -11.44 7.66
CA THR A 296 9.50 -11.76 7.85
C THR A 296 10.07 -10.85 8.93
N GLU A 297 11.02 -11.33 9.71
CA GLU A 297 11.78 -10.45 10.60
C GLU A 297 12.68 -9.53 9.77
N LEU A 298 12.46 -8.22 9.86
CA LEU A 298 13.25 -7.21 9.16
C LEU A 298 14.05 -6.39 10.17
N SER A 299 15.33 -6.16 9.86
CA SER A 299 16.12 -5.10 10.49
C SER A 299 15.74 -3.74 9.89
N PHE A 300 15.90 -2.69 10.69
CA PHE A 300 15.65 -1.32 10.26
C PHE A 300 16.85 -0.44 10.59
N HIS A 301 17.20 0.44 9.65
CA HIS A 301 18.10 1.55 9.88
C HIS A 301 17.28 2.84 9.91
N GLU A 302 17.17 3.49 11.08
CA GLU A 302 16.52 4.80 11.23
C GLU A 302 15.09 4.87 10.62
N ALA A 303 14.33 3.78 10.77
CA ALA A 303 12.98 3.52 10.23
C ALA A 303 12.88 3.07 8.76
N TRP A 304 13.99 2.86 8.06
CA TRP A 304 14.03 2.25 6.72
C TRP A 304 14.35 0.75 6.81
N PRO A 305 13.58 -0.15 6.16
CA PRO A 305 13.83 -1.59 6.23
C PRO A 305 15.11 -1.97 5.47
N GLU A 306 15.85 -2.94 6.01
CA GLU A 306 16.91 -3.62 5.28
C GLU A 306 16.28 -4.67 4.35
N MET A 307 16.72 -4.70 3.09
CA MET A 307 16.03 -5.41 2.00
C MET A 307 17.04 -6.22 1.18
N ASP A 308 16.62 -7.41 0.73
CA ASP A 308 17.44 -8.35 -0.08
C ASP A 308 17.41 -7.95 -1.58
N ASP A 309 18.59 -7.77 -2.20
CA ASP A 309 18.75 -7.37 -3.62
C ASP A 309 18.40 -8.44 -4.63
N THR A 310 18.30 -9.68 -4.18
CA THR A 310 18.03 -10.82 -5.03
C THR A 310 16.55 -11.21 -5.02
N THR A 311 15.68 -10.45 -4.37
CA THR A 311 14.25 -10.78 -4.23
C THR A 311 13.36 -9.86 -5.06
N PHE A 312 12.39 -10.44 -5.77
CA PHE A 312 11.32 -9.71 -6.46
C PHE A 312 10.25 -9.34 -5.43
N ALA A 313 10.54 -8.33 -4.60
CA ALA A 313 9.79 -8.04 -3.39
C ALA A 313 9.56 -6.55 -3.14
N LEU A 314 8.40 -6.25 -2.53
CA LEU A 314 8.13 -4.95 -1.91
C LEU A 314 8.07 -5.12 -0.39
N TYR A 315 8.67 -4.20 0.34
CA TYR A 315 8.79 -4.23 1.79
C TYR A 315 7.92 -3.14 2.41
N LYS A 316 7.16 -3.49 3.44
CA LYS A 316 6.24 -2.54 4.07
C LYS A 316 7.03 -1.52 4.88
N LEU A 317 6.79 -0.24 4.61
CA LEU A 317 7.33 0.84 5.41
C LEU A 317 6.35 1.17 6.55
N PRO A 318 6.69 0.89 7.82
CA PRO A 318 5.80 1.17 8.94
C PRO A 318 5.71 2.68 9.17
N ILE A 319 4.48 3.20 9.20
CA ILE A 319 4.20 4.61 9.52
C ILE A 319 3.60 4.66 10.91
N GLN A 320 4.23 5.41 11.80
CA GLN A 320 3.68 5.66 13.13
C GLN A 320 2.46 6.59 13.03
N VAL A 321 1.36 6.17 13.65
CA VAL A 321 0.15 6.99 13.75
C VAL A 321 0.38 8.06 14.82
N PRO A 322 0.05 9.34 14.57
CA PRO A 322 0.11 10.38 15.59
C PRO A 322 -0.71 10.00 16.81
N ILE A 323 -0.08 10.05 17.99
CA ILE A 323 -0.73 9.87 19.30
C ILE A 323 -0.35 11.02 20.22
N VAL A 324 -1.06 11.18 21.33
CA VAL A 324 -0.76 12.20 22.34
C VAL A 324 0.69 12.04 22.82
N GLY A 325 1.47 13.12 22.72
CA GLY A 325 2.91 13.12 23.06
C GLY A 325 3.84 12.70 21.91
N GLN A 326 3.31 12.19 20.80
CA GLN A 326 4.05 11.88 19.56
C GLN A 326 3.35 12.47 18.34
N GLU A 327 2.93 13.73 18.47
CA GLU A 327 1.99 14.39 17.57
C GLU A 327 2.57 14.63 16.17
N TYR A 328 3.91 14.68 16.04
CA TYR A 328 4.59 14.89 14.77
C TYR A 328 4.79 13.61 13.94
N ALA A 329 4.48 12.44 14.49
CA ALA A 329 4.68 11.17 13.80
C ALA A 329 3.86 11.10 12.51
N GLY A 330 4.32 10.34 11.52
CA GLY A 330 3.56 10.08 10.30
C GLY A 330 4.19 10.67 9.04
N LEU A 331 3.38 10.87 8.01
CA LEU A 331 3.84 11.26 6.69
C LEU A 331 3.73 12.77 6.43
N TRP A 332 4.75 13.32 5.79
CA TRP A 332 4.90 14.75 5.52
C TRP A 332 5.45 15.03 4.12
N GLY A 333 5.00 16.12 3.53
CA GLY A 333 5.51 16.72 2.31
C GLY A 333 6.44 17.88 2.65
N GLY A 334 7.68 17.80 2.20
CA GLY A 334 8.73 18.78 2.45
C GLY A 334 9.12 19.54 1.19
N THR A 335 9.48 20.81 1.35
CA THR A 335 10.03 21.66 0.28
C THR A 335 11.08 22.59 0.84
N PHE A 336 12.17 22.81 0.09
CA PHE A 336 13.17 23.80 0.48
C PHE A 336 12.70 25.24 0.22
N GLY A 337 13.04 26.15 1.12
CA GLY A 337 12.72 27.58 1.07
C GLY A 337 11.64 28.00 2.07
N ASN A 338 11.29 29.30 2.01
CA ASN A 338 10.47 29.95 3.01
C ASN A 338 9.01 29.45 2.96
N PRO A 339 8.37 29.18 4.12
CA PRO A 339 6.94 28.85 4.19
C PRO A 339 6.00 29.78 3.42
N THR A 340 6.32 31.08 3.35
CA THR A 340 5.47 32.10 2.68
C THR A 340 5.75 32.27 1.19
N GLU A 341 6.79 31.62 0.65
CA GLU A 341 7.11 31.69 -0.77
C GLU A 341 6.19 30.80 -1.60
N ASN A 342 5.92 31.21 -2.84
CA ASN A 342 5.32 30.32 -3.82
C ASN A 342 6.26 29.13 -4.05
N LYS A 343 5.76 27.92 -3.77
CA LYS A 343 6.51 26.66 -3.89
C LYS A 343 6.46 26.05 -5.30
N ALA A 344 5.82 26.72 -6.26
CA ALA A 344 5.78 26.29 -7.64
C ALA A 344 7.19 26.10 -8.22
N GLY A 345 7.47 24.91 -8.78
CA GLY A 345 8.75 24.59 -9.40
C GLY A 345 9.83 24.05 -8.45
N LYS A 346 9.54 23.89 -7.15
CA LYS A 346 10.47 23.28 -6.19
C LYS A 346 10.19 21.79 -6.04
N ALA A 347 11.25 20.99 -6.08
CA ALA A 347 11.16 19.54 -5.87
C ALA A 347 10.55 19.20 -4.50
N PRO A 348 9.43 18.47 -4.45
CA PRO A 348 8.85 17.99 -3.21
C PRO A 348 9.64 16.80 -2.67
N PHE A 349 9.68 16.69 -1.36
CA PHE A 349 10.26 15.58 -0.62
C PHE A 349 9.14 14.89 0.14
N PHE A 350 9.05 13.58 0.10
CA PHE A 350 8.18 12.87 1.05
C PHE A 350 9.05 12.35 2.19
N VAL A 351 8.59 12.60 3.40
CA VAL A 351 9.35 12.36 4.62
C VAL A 351 8.45 11.67 5.63
N VAL A 352 8.94 10.61 6.24
CA VAL A 352 8.30 9.97 7.38
C VAL A 352 8.97 10.48 8.64
N LEU A 353 8.19 11.10 9.51
CA LEU A 353 8.64 11.48 10.85
C LEU A 353 8.29 10.36 11.82
N SER A 354 9.30 9.88 12.54
CA SER A 354 9.17 8.78 13.49
C SER A 354 9.85 9.09 14.81
N TYR A 355 9.23 8.66 15.91
CA TYR A 355 9.79 8.76 17.24
C TYR A 355 10.63 7.53 17.55
N VAL A 356 11.83 7.77 18.04
CA VAL A 356 12.75 6.78 18.59
C VAL A 356 12.98 7.11 20.06
N GLN A 357 12.87 6.10 20.94
CA GLN A 357 13.00 6.27 22.39
C GLN A 357 12.10 7.40 22.96
N ASP A 358 10.90 7.56 22.38
CA ASP A 358 9.85 8.51 22.77
C ASP A 358 10.24 10.01 22.83
N SER A 359 11.44 10.38 22.39
CA SER A 359 11.99 11.73 22.55
C SER A 359 12.84 12.21 21.39
N LEU A 360 13.33 11.29 20.55
CA LEU A 360 14.10 11.60 19.36
C LEU A 360 13.19 11.50 18.14
N LEU A 361 12.99 12.62 17.47
CA LEU A 361 12.23 12.70 16.23
C LEU A 361 13.20 12.60 15.05
N ILE A 362 13.03 11.57 14.23
CA ILE A 362 13.82 11.33 13.02
C ILE A 362 12.95 11.59 11.80
N ALA A 363 13.43 12.43 10.89
CA ALA A 363 12.76 12.75 9.63
C ALA A 363 13.43 11.98 8.49
N THR A 364 12.89 10.81 8.13
CA THR A 364 13.47 9.91 7.12
C THR A 364 12.88 10.20 5.75
N LYS A 365 13.74 10.52 4.77
CA LYS A 365 13.29 10.75 3.39
C LYS A 365 12.86 9.45 2.73
N ILE A 366 11.68 9.43 2.12
CA ILE A 366 11.17 8.27 1.38
C ILE A 366 11.11 8.50 -0.13
N LEU A 367 11.05 9.77 -0.57
CA LEU A 367 10.90 10.13 -1.98
C LEU A 367 11.40 11.57 -2.21
N GLU A 368 11.97 11.85 -3.39
CA GLU A 368 12.45 13.17 -3.81
C GLU A 368 12.00 13.47 -5.25
N GLY A 369 11.46 14.67 -5.50
CA GLY A 369 10.92 15.09 -6.80
C GLY A 369 11.92 15.76 -7.71
N THR A 370 13.10 15.16 -7.87
CA THR A 370 14.17 15.59 -8.78
C THR A 370 14.41 14.54 -9.85
N ASP A 371 15.08 14.91 -10.95
CA ASP A 371 15.46 13.95 -12.01
C ASP A 371 16.59 13.02 -11.56
N TYR A 372 17.35 13.44 -10.54
CA TYR A 372 18.46 12.69 -9.95
C TYR A 372 18.44 12.73 -8.43
N VAL A 373 18.66 11.57 -7.80
CA VAL A 373 18.78 11.47 -6.34
C VAL A 373 20.03 12.18 -5.83
N LEU A 374 19.86 13.20 -4.98
CA LEU A 374 20.99 13.78 -4.24
C LEU A 374 21.42 12.91 -3.05
N TYR A 375 20.45 12.31 -2.34
CA TYR A 375 20.65 11.38 -1.21
C TYR A 375 19.80 10.13 -1.33
N PRO A 376 20.27 8.92 -1.00
CA PRO A 376 19.42 7.73 -1.07
C PRO A 376 18.16 7.89 -0.20
N ASN A 377 17.02 7.38 -0.68
CA ASN A 377 15.83 7.18 0.15
C ASN A 377 16.19 6.29 1.36
N GLY A 378 15.53 6.52 2.49
CA GLY A 378 15.90 5.93 3.79
C GLY A 378 16.90 6.76 4.60
N SER A 379 17.47 7.84 4.05
CA SER A 379 18.37 8.74 4.81
C SER A 379 17.58 9.67 5.73
N ALA A 380 18.09 9.90 6.96
CA ALA A 380 17.57 10.94 7.84
C ALA A 380 17.90 12.34 7.31
N MET A 381 16.89 13.15 7.02
CA MET A 381 17.03 14.57 6.68
C MET A 381 17.48 15.38 7.90
N PHE A 382 16.87 15.11 9.05
CA PHE A 382 17.24 15.67 10.34
C PHE A 382 16.80 14.79 11.50
N ILE A 383 17.45 15.03 12.65
CA ILE A 383 17.20 14.37 13.92
C ILE A 383 17.08 15.47 14.98
N VAL A 384 15.99 15.44 15.75
CA VAL A 384 15.65 16.50 16.71
C VAL A 384 15.24 15.87 18.04
N ASN A 385 15.73 16.41 19.15
CA ASN A 385 15.27 16.00 20.47
C ASN A 385 14.07 16.86 20.90
N VAL A 386 12.87 16.27 20.84
CA VAL A 386 11.63 16.99 21.18
C VAL A 386 11.30 17.00 22.67
N SER A 387 12.06 16.27 23.50
CA SER A 387 11.93 16.36 24.96
C SER A 387 12.53 17.64 25.56
N ARG A 388 13.32 18.38 24.79
CA ARG A 388 14.01 19.60 25.23
C ARG A 388 13.64 20.77 24.33
N PRO A 389 12.58 21.52 24.67
CA PRO A 389 12.24 22.75 23.97
C PRO A 389 13.41 23.73 24.00
N SER A 390 13.60 24.42 22.88
CA SER A 390 14.59 25.46 22.70
C SER A 390 13.94 26.83 22.76
N THR A 391 14.68 27.83 23.23
CA THR A 391 14.27 29.24 23.22
C THR A 391 14.91 30.00 22.06
N GLU A 392 15.49 29.29 21.09
CA GLU A 392 16.12 29.92 19.94
C GLU A 392 15.11 30.76 19.15
N PRO A 393 15.42 32.03 18.85
CA PRO A 393 14.55 32.85 18.03
C PRO A 393 14.56 32.32 16.60
N PHE A 394 13.41 32.43 15.93
CA PHE A 394 13.31 32.13 14.52
C PHE A 394 14.28 33.04 13.73
N PRO A 395 15.05 32.52 12.76
CA PRO A 395 16.24 33.20 12.21
C PRO A 395 15.96 34.43 11.33
N TRP A 396 14.70 34.86 11.17
CA TRP A 396 14.33 36.05 10.39
C TRP A 396 13.88 37.22 11.28
N ASN A 397 14.51 38.37 11.07
CA ASN A 397 14.07 39.65 11.62
C ASN A 397 12.95 40.25 10.76
N SER A 398 11.88 40.66 11.42
CA SER A 398 10.72 41.41 10.95
C SER A 398 11.09 42.67 10.13
N GLY A 399 11.29 42.56 8.83
CA GLY A 399 11.35 43.71 7.94
C GLY A 399 9.97 43.93 7.30
N ALA A 400 9.21 44.89 7.83
CA ALA A 400 7.98 45.57 7.35
C ALA A 400 6.86 44.81 6.60
N ASP A 401 7.07 43.68 5.94
CA ASP A 401 6.03 42.95 5.20
C ASP A 401 6.08 41.44 5.56
N SER A 402 5.47 41.08 6.71
CA SER A 402 4.98 39.74 7.17
C SER A 402 6.01 38.58 7.26
N LEU A 403 6.31 37.89 8.39
CA LEU A 403 5.65 37.58 9.68
C LEU A 403 6.69 37.41 10.81
N PRO A 404 6.41 37.90 12.05
CA PRO A 404 7.20 37.55 13.24
C PRO A 404 6.33 37.24 14.48
N ALA A 405 5.25 36.48 14.31
CA ALA A 405 4.39 35.99 15.39
C ALA A 405 3.68 34.73 14.89
N GLY A 406 4.05 33.55 15.40
CA GLY A 406 3.48 32.30 14.89
C GLY A 406 4.22 31.01 15.24
N VAL A 407 5.41 31.08 15.85
CA VAL A 407 6.11 29.88 16.35
C VAL A 407 5.53 29.48 17.69
N THR A 408 5.07 28.25 17.82
CA THR A 408 4.54 27.69 19.07
C THR A 408 5.63 27.00 19.88
N GLN A 409 6.51 26.25 19.21
CA GLN A 409 7.59 25.49 19.83
C GLN A 409 8.84 25.50 18.95
N ALA A 410 10.00 25.32 19.58
CA ALA A 410 11.27 25.17 18.90
C ALA A 410 12.07 24.05 19.56
N PHE A 411 12.92 23.37 18.80
CA PHE A 411 13.74 22.26 19.26
C PHE A 411 15.10 22.31 18.56
N THR A 412 16.15 21.92 19.27
CA THR A 412 17.49 21.82 18.68
C THR A 412 17.72 20.42 18.13
N GLY A 413 18.40 20.35 17.00
CA GLY A 413 18.73 19.09 16.35
C GLY A 413 19.93 19.22 15.42
N GLU A 414 20.09 18.20 14.59
CA GLU A 414 21.13 18.14 13.57
C GLU A 414 20.51 17.62 12.29
N GLY A 415 20.98 18.11 11.15
CA GLY A 415 20.51 17.68 9.84
C GLY A 415 21.67 17.37 8.92
N ILE A 416 21.46 16.50 7.95
CA ILE A 416 22.45 16.25 6.90
C ILE A 416 22.56 17.53 6.06
N ALA A 417 23.76 18.09 5.97
CA ALA A 417 24.02 19.26 5.14
C ALA A 417 24.45 18.88 3.72
N ASP A 418 24.32 19.84 2.81
CA ASP A 418 24.55 19.60 1.38
C ASP A 418 25.95 19.04 1.06
N GLY A 419 25.97 17.86 0.43
CA GLY A 419 27.17 17.18 -0.05
C GLY A 419 26.87 16.22 -1.20
N TYR A 420 27.58 16.37 -2.32
CA TYR A 420 27.41 15.53 -3.50
C TYR A 420 27.86 14.07 -3.24
N GLY A 421 26.98 13.10 -3.53
CA GLY A 421 27.35 11.68 -3.68
C GLY A 421 27.87 11.00 -2.40
N PHE A 422 27.31 11.35 -1.24
CA PHE A 422 27.59 10.67 0.05
C PHE A 422 29.06 10.72 0.53
N ARG A 423 29.92 11.57 -0.05
CA ARG A 423 31.35 11.57 0.29
C ARG A 423 31.69 12.24 1.62
N CYS A 424 30.80 13.08 2.17
CA CYS A 424 30.96 13.76 3.46
C CYS A 424 29.59 14.07 4.11
N THR A 425 28.92 13.11 4.72
CA THR A 425 27.69 13.35 5.50
C THR A 425 28.03 13.83 6.91
N ALA A 426 28.43 15.09 7.05
CA ALA A 426 28.52 15.71 8.36
C ALA A 426 27.11 16.12 8.83
N LEU A 427 26.70 15.64 10.00
CA LEU A 427 25.54 16.20 10.70
C LEU A 427 25.87 17.65 11.09
N MET A 428 25.07 18.58 10.58
CA MET A 428 25.24 20.00 10.87
C MET A 428 24.18 20.46 11.87
N PRO A 429 24.55 21.34 12.83
CA PRO A 429 23.59 21.91 13.76
C PRO A 429 22.42 22.60 13.05
N GLY A 430 21.21 22.32 13.53
CA GLY A 430 19.98 22.91 13.05
C GLY A 430 18.94 23.05 14.15
N SER A 431 17.81 23.65 13.80
CA SER A 431 16.69 23.86 14.72
C SER A 431 15.38 23.63 14.01
N LEU A 432 14.48 22.89 14.66
CA LEU A 432 13.11 22.65 14.22
C LEU A 432 12.19 23.65 14.90
N PHE A 433 11.31 24.26 14.14
CA PHE A 433 10.28 25.18 14.60
C PHE A 433 8.91 24.64 14.22
N VAL A 434 7.96 24.79 15.13
CA VAL A 434 6.55 24.44 14.95
C VAL A 434 5.78 25.74 14.82
N LEU A 435 5.01 25.88 13.74
CA LEU A 435 4.18 27.05 13.48
C LEU A 435 2.76 26.84 14.04
N GLN A 436 1.98 27.91 14.15
CA GLN A 436 0.59 27.90 14.65
C GLN A 436 -0.38 27.07 13.82
N ASP A 437 -0.07 26.85 12.54
CA ASP A 437 -0.83 26.03 11.60
C ASP A 437 -0.32 24.58 11.54
N ASP A 438 0.47 24.14 12.54
CA ASP A 438 1.13 22.84 12.63
C ASP A 438 2.13 22.56 11.49
N THR A 439 2.50 23.57 10.71
CA THR A 439 3.62 23.47 9.75
C THR A 439 4.94 23.34 10.53
N LEU A 440 5.79 22.42 10.09
CA LEU A 440 7.13 22.22 10.65
C LEU A 440 8.18 22.89 9.77
N VAL A 441 9.17 23.54 10.38
CA VAL A 441 10.26 24.22 9.66
C VAL A 441 11.59 23.87 10.29
N PHE A 442 12.43 23.15 9.54
CA PHE A 442 13.81 22.88 9.96
C PHE A 442 14.77 23.87 9.31
N VAL A 443 15.66 24.47 10.10
CA VAL A 443 16.67 25.42 9.62
C VAL A 443 18.08 24.95 9.98
N TRP A 444 18.93 24.80 8.96
CA TRP A 444 20.36 24.50 9.16
C TRP A 444 21.09 25.79 9.53
N LYS A 445 21.81 25.80 10.65
CA LYS A 445 22.46 27.02 11.17
C LYS A 445 23.60 27.51 10.28
N GLY A 446 24.37 26.58 9.71
CA GLY A 446 25.53 26.89 8.88
C GLY A 446 25.16 27.47 7.52
N SER A 447 24.30 26.77 6.77
CA SER A 447 23.90 27.18 5.41
C SER A 447 22.74 28.18 5.39
N ARG A 448 21.96 28.28 6.48
CA ARG A 448 20.66 28.97 6.54
C ARG A 448 19.62 28.39 5.57
N SER A 449 19.83 27.15 5.11
CA SER A 449 18.82 26.42 4.34
C SER A 449 17.57 26.19 5.21
N VAL A 450 16.40 26.26 4.59
CA VAL A 450 15.10 26.11 5.28
C VAL A 450 14.36 24.98 4.61
N PHE A 451 13.86 24.04 5.39
CA PHE A 451 13.04 22.93 4.92
C PHE A 451 11.69 22.98 5.62
N THR A 452 10.65 23.27 4.84
CA THR A 452 9.28 23.44 5.31
C THR A 452 8.52 22.15 5.05
N LEU A 453 7.80 21.65 6.06
CA LEU A 453 7.10 20.39 6.09
C LEU A 453 5.62 20.60 6.41
N GLN A 454 4.75 19.96 5.64
CA GLN A 454 3.30 19.96 5.82
C GLN A 454 2.76 18.53 5.82
N ARG A 455 1.64 18.30 6.50
CA ARG A 455 0.99 16.99 6.51
C ARG A 455 0.62 16.57 5.09
N LEU A 456 0.88 15.31 4.77
CA LEU A 456 0.70 14.77 3.43
C LEU A 456 -0.41 13.72 3.43
N ASP A 457 -1.43 13.94 2.60
CA ASP A 457 -2.43 12.93 2.28
C ASP A 457 -2.09 12.28 0.91
N LEU A 458 -1.52 11.07 0.95
CA LEU A 458 -1.20 10.34 -0.27
C LEU A 458 -2.43 9.81 -1.01
N ASP A 459 -3.55 9.56 -0.30
CA ASP A 459 -4.78 9.11 -0.95
C ASP A 459 -5.30 10.22 -1.87
N GLU A 460 -5.41 11.44 -1.33
CA GLU A 460 -5.87 12.59 -2.09
C GLU A 460 -4.91 12.93 -3.24
N LEU A 461 -3.60 12.97 -2.98
CA LEU A 461 -2.60 13.27 -4.00
C LEU A 461 -2.56 12.24 -5.13
N THR A 462 -2.71 10.95 -4.82
CA THR A 462 -2.70 9.91 -5.84
C THR A 462 -4.00 9.95 -6.67
N ARG A 463 -5.17 10.17 -6.04
CA ARG A 463 -6.45 10.29 -6.76
C ARG A 463 -6.51 11.49 -7.68
N ASN A 464 -5.95 12.62 -7.26
CA ASN A 464 -5.87 13.86 -8.04
C ASN A 464 -4.66 13.89 -8.99
N GLY A 465 -3.76 12.90 -8.85
CA GLY A 465 -2.53 12.78 -9.59
C GLY A 465 -2.70 12.27 -11.02
N GLY A 466 -1.68 12.50 -11.85
CA GLY A 466 -1.66 12.04 -13.24
C GLY A 466 -1.20 10.59 -13.35
N ARG A 467 -1.98 9.73 -13.99
CA ARG A 467 -1.54 8.39 -14.36
C ARG A 467 -0.50 8.46 -15.49
N VAL A 468 0.60 7.74 -15.32
CA VAL A 468 1.57 7.45 -16.39
C VAL A 468 1.56 5.96 -16.74
N PRO A 469 2.15 5.56 -17.88
CA PRO A 469 2.31 4.16 -18.23
C PRO A 469 2.95 3.30 -17.14
N ALA A 470 2.55 2.03 -17.07
CA ALA A 470 3.19 1.06 -16.17
C ALA A 470 4.63 0.73 -16.62
N LEU A 471 5.46 0.25 -15.67
CA LEU A 471 6.75 -0.37 -15.98
C LEU A 471 6.52 -1.77 -16.59
N PRO A 472 7.57 -2.40 -17.17
CA PRO A 472 7.54 -3.83 -17.44
C PRO A 472 7.14 -4.63 -16.19
N PRO A 473 6.39 -5.74 -16.35
CA PRO A 473 5.74 -6.44 -15.23
C PRO A 473 6.73 -6.92 -14.15
N VAL A 474 7.90 -7.42 -14.55
CA VAL A 474 8.93 -7.87 -13.61
C VAL A 474 9.57 -6.68 -12.90
N SER A 475 9.82 -5.59 -13.63
CA SER A 475 10.41 -4.36 -13.10
C SER A 475 9.57 -3.68 -12.00
N ASN A 476 8.28 -4.02 -11.93
CA ASN A 476 7.39 -3.55 -10.87
C ASN A 476 7.74 -4.12 -9.48
N PHE A 477 8.41 -5.27 -9.42
CA PHE A 477 8.84 -5.95 -8.18
C PHE A 477 10.36 -6.09 -8.04
N SER A 478 11.12 -5.82 -9.10
CA SER A 478 12.58 -5.76 -9.07
C SER A 478 13.09 -4.55 -9.84
N TYR A 479 13.76 -3.63 -9.18
CA TYR A 479 14.43 -2.54 -9.87
C TYR A 479 15.89 -2.90 -10.13
N LEU A 480 16.22 -3.32 -11.36
CA LEU A 480 17.52 -3.89 -11.74
C LEU A 480 18.59 -2.84 -12.08
N ASN A 481 18.15 -1.63 -12.40
CA ASN A 481 19.02 -0.59 -12.93
C ASN A 481 19.45 0.34 -11.80
N ARG A 482 20.72 0.26 -11.40
CA ARG A 482 21.37 1.19 -10.45
C ARG A 482 21.67 2.53 -11.13
N PHE A 483 20.64 3.22 -11.57
CA PHE A 483 20.76 4.56 -12.12
C PHE A 483 20.03 5.51 -11.19
N PHE A 484 20.75 6.49 -10.64
CA PHE A 484 20.20 7.58 -9.84
C PHE A 484 19.18 8.46 -10.59
N ALA A 485 18.81 8.12 -11.82
CA ALA A 485 17.89 8.85 -12.69
C ALA A 485 16.45 8.35 -12.54
N ASN A 486 15.48 9.25 -12.68
CA ASN A 486 14.06 8.90 -12.73
C ASN A 486 13.75 8.10 -14.02
N VAL A 487 13.28 6.86 -13.91
CA VAL A 487 12.86 6.04 -15.07
C VAL A 487 11.65 6.56 -15.83
N PHE A 488 10.93 7.52 -15.23
CA PHE A 488 9.80 8.20 -15.86
C PHE A 488 10.15 9.62 -16.35
N ALA A 489 11.41 10.06 -16.23
CA ALA A 489 11.86 11.36 -16.74
C ALA A 489 12.13 11.35 -18.25
#